data_AF-A0A9N8DDC8-F1
#
_entry.id   AF-A0A9N8DDC8-F1
#
_cell.length_a   1.000
_cell.length_b   1.000
_cell.length_c   1.000
_cell.angle_alpha   90.00
_cell.angle_beta   90.00
_cell.angle_gamma   90.00
#
_symmetry.space_group_name_H-M   'P 1'
#
loop_
_entity.id
_entity.type
_entity.pdbx_description
1 polymer ?
#
loop_
_entity_poly.entity_id
_entity_poly.type
_entity_poly.pdbx_seq_one_letter_code
_entity_poly.pdbx_strand_id
1 'polypeptide(L)'
;MKRVYHFVLPFLLLLLKQSSGFQAVHLLPVPTTGASSQCLFSTQTNAVEETRDGDSLRIRPFNSTTDLEPLKIICQSVFRGTDYLPAEARLYEEDPACDFQVLVVESSQETLLVLLAVANLRSLSPQIGWLEAVRTNQEHRNQGYATRLISTMLLEQKDRRPQLKQRYKKIMACTIRSNTAMQRVFERVGMQQSAVIRMSDFRTIAKLPGYRIKEAGVPCQHLLDALGMTPQIPKEAKQQCWEPILDTASLQQQLEQVSLNNSGVMPGVWKVMSPETPLLQESLQFGLVYSLRRPGSHSNADTTTSEAIMALVRDKPMPSLKSSWVLCLAGANETHLYAALWHACFSKRIQETLLQHNTLTANVSEEKGGGDEESAVGFMVAIDGRIISLKTGVLEAKFPLLEEATMVYSTPVS
;
A
#
# COMPACT_ATOMS: atom_id res chain seq x y z
N MET A 1 3.44 -28.32 -6.00
CA MET A 1 2.68 -27.06 -6.08
C MET A 1 3.48 -25.94 -5.44
N LYS A 2 4.23 -25.15 -6.24
CA LYS A 2 5.02 -24.02 -5.75
C LYS A 2 4.09 -22.81 -5.62
N ARG A 3 3.79 -22.38 -4.39
CA ARG A 3 2.98 -21.18 -4.13
C ARG A 3 3.83 -19.94 -4.36
N VAL A 4 3.46 -19.16 -5.38
CA VAL A 4 4.10 -17.90 -5.74
C VAL A 4 3.41 -16.78 -4.94
N TYR A 5 4.01 -16.38 -3.81
CA TYR A 5 3.60 -15.17 -3.08
C TYR A 5 4.60 -14.06 -3.41
N HIS A 6 4.30 -13.30 -4.46
CA HIS A 6 5.01 -12.08 -4.82
C HIS A 6 3.96 -10.96 -5.01
N PHE A 7 4.38 -9.72 -5.28
CA PHE A 7 3.56 -8.73 -6.02
C PHE A 7 2.82 -7.59 -5.31
N VAL A 8 3.25 -7.07 -4.15
CA VAL A 8 2.84 -5.67 -3.78
C VAL A 8 4.01 -4.77 -3.43
N LEU A 9 5.11 -5.33 -2.92
CA LEU A 9 6.30 -4.53 -2.64
C LEU A 9 7.07 -4.01 -3.87
N PRO A 10 7.05 -4.64 -5.07
CA PRO A 10 7.65 -4.03 -6.26
C PRO A 10 7.08 -2.64 -6.58
N PHE A 11 5.81 -2.38 -6.24
CA PHE A 11 5.16 -1.09 -6.49
C PHE A 11 5.68 0.03 -5.57
N LEU A 12 5.86 -0.26 -4.27
CA LEU A 12 6.55 0.65 -3.34
C LEU A 12 8.05 0.77 -3.68
N LEU A 13 8.70 -0.32 -4.08
CA LEU A 13 10.13 -0.37 -4.43
C LEU A 13 10.45 0.37 -5.75
N LEU A 14 9.51 0.44 -6.71
CA LEU A 14 9.71 1.14 -7.99
C LEU A 14 9.50 2.65 -7.91
N LEU A 15 8.52 3.11 -7.13
CA LEU A 15 8.36 4.54 -6.82
C LEU A 15 9.65 5.13 -6.21
N LEU A 16 10.48 4.27 -5.62
CA LEU A 16 11.69 4.60 -4.89
C LEU A 16 13.00 4.56 -5.69
N LYS A 17 13.00 4.04 -6.93
CA LYS A 17 14.17 4.15 -7.83
C LYS A 17 14.32 5.53 -8.51
N GLN A 18 13.33 6.43 -8.38
CA GLN A 18 13.13 7.56 -9.28
C GLN A 18 13.55 8.94 -8.75
N SER A 19 13.93 9.08 -7.49
CA SER A 19 14.29 10.38 -6.87
C SER A 19 15.64 10.97 -7.33
N SER A 20 16.37 10.34 -8.25
CA SER A 20 17.63 10.86 -8.81
C SER A 20 17.46 11.33 -10.24
N GLY A 21 16.89 12.53 -10.43
CA GLY A 21 17.07 13.30 -11.66
C GLY A 21 15.82 14.05 -12.14
N PHE A 22 15.53 15.19 -11.53
CA PHE A 22 14.73 16.26 -12.14
C PHE A 22 15.29 17.64 -11.73
N GLN A 23 15.51 18.51 -12.72
CA GLN A 23 15.88 19.92 -12.53
C GLN A 23 14.61 20.75 -12.30
N ALA A 24 14.69 21.70 -11.37
CA ALA A 24 13.59 22.52 -10.89
C ALA A 24 13.10 23.54 -11.93
N VAL A 25 11.79 23.68 -12.06
CA VAL A 25 11.12 24.81 -12.72
C VAL A 25 10.31 25.54 -11.64
N HIS A 26 10.53 26.86 -11.51
CA HIS A 26 9.86 27.72 -10.54
C HIS A 26 8.34 27.77 -10.77
N LEU A 27 7.55 27.62 -9.70
CA LEU A 27 6.10 27.88 -9.70
C LEU A 27 5.72 28.90 -8.62
N LEU A 28 4.89 29.86 -9.04
CA LEU A 28 4.29 30.95 -8.27
C LEU A 28 3.11 30.46 -7.39
N PRO A 29 2.71 31.21 -6.34
CA PRO A 29 1.70 30.77 -5.38
C PRO A 29 0.27 30.85 -5.93
N VAL A 30 -0.54 29.86 -5.56
CA VAL A 30 -2.00 29.80 -5.82
C VAL A 30 -2.76 30.21 -4.55
N PRO A 31 -3.79 31.06 -4.63
CA PRO A 31 -4.55 31.49 -3.46
C PRO A 31 -5.60 30.45 -3.03
N THR A 32 -5.86 30.42 -1.73
CA THR A 32 -6.89 29.60 -1.09
C THR A 32 -8.17 30.40 -0.91
N THR A 33 -9.28 29.95 -1.51
CA THR A 33 -10.63 30.33 -1.05
C THR A 33 -11.55 29.11 -1.08
N GLY A 34 -12.23 28.89 0.03
CA GLY A 34 -13.24 27.86 0.20
C GLY A 34 -14.60 28.34 -0.29
N ALA A 35 -15.32 27.44 -0.96
CA ALA A 35 -16.77 27.49 -1.13
C ALA A 35 -17.31 26.06 -1.18
N SER A 36 -18.27 25.78 -0.31
CA SER A 36 -19.07 24.55 -0.33
C SER A 36 -20.07 24.62 -1.47
N SER A 37 -19.87 23.81 -2.51
CA SER A 37 -20.83 23.65 -3.60
C SER A 37 -21.34 22.20 -3.61
N GLN A 38 -22.64 22.03 -3.37
CA GLN A 38 -23.36 20.83 -3.77
C GLN A 38 -23.33 20.77 -5.31
N CYS A 39 -22.50 19.88 -5.85
CA CYS A 39 -22.32 19.72 -7.28
C CYS A 39 -23.19 18.55 -7.78
N LEU A 40 -24.38 18.87 -8.28
CA LEU A 40 -25.10 18.01 -9.23
C LEU A 40 -24.38 18.14 -10.58
N PHE A 41 -23.37 17.29 -10.81
CA PHE A 41 -22.75 17.18 -12.13
C PHE A 41 -23.56 16.23 -13.02
N SER A 42 -24.37 16.79 -13.92
CA SER A 42 -24.59 16.15 -15.22
C SER A 42 -23.47 16.59 -16.16
N THR A 43 -22.31 15.93 -16.11
CA THR A 43 -21.28 16.12 -17.13
C THR A 43 -21.70 15.38 -18.40
N GLN A 44 -22.49 16.04 -19.25
CA GLN A 44 -22.40 15.82 -20.69
C GLN A 44 -21.10 16.48 -21.16
N THR A 45 -19.99 15.75 -21.12
CA THR A 45 -18.80 16.12 -21.89
C THR A 45 -19.08 15.80 -23.36
N ASN A 46 -19.63 16.78 -24.08
CA ASN A 46 -19.72 16.77 -25.54
C ASN A 46 -18.34 17.05 -26.17
N ALA A 47 -17.37 16.18 -25.91
CA ALA A 47 -16.28 15.98 -26.85
C ALA A 47 -16.78 14.92 -27.82
N VAL A 48 -17.29 15.35 -28.97
CA VAL A 48 -17.63 14.46 -30.08
C VAL A 48 -16.32 13.76 -30.48
N GLU A 49 -16.20 12.49 -30.11
CA GLU A 49 -15.10 11.62 -30.52
C GLU A 49 -15.17 11.52 -32.06
N GLU A 50 -14.19 12.08 -32.79
CA GLU A 50 -13.96 11.73 -34.20
C GLU A 50 -13.35 10.32 -34.25
N THR A 51 -14.11 9.30 -33.84
CA THR A 51 -13.85 7.94 -34.29
C THR A 51 -14.11 7.92 -35.79
N ARG A 52 -13.19 7.35 -36.58
CA ARG A 52 -13.45 7.15 -38.01
C ARG A 52 -14.73 6.34 -38.17
N ASP A 53 -15.48 6.65 -39.23
CA ASP A 53 -16.74 5.97 -39.51
C ASP A 53 -16.51 4.46 -39.59
N GLY A 54 -17.01 3.71 -38.60
CA GLY A 54 -16.82 2.25 -38.48
C GLY A 54 -15.80 1.75 -37.44
N ASP A 55 -15.18 2.62 -36.64
CA ASP A 55 -14.36 2.21 -35.48
C ASP A 55 -15.24 2.04 -34.23
N SER A 56 -15.03 0.96 -33.47
CA SER A 56 -15.76 0.71 -32.22
C SER A 56 -14.83 0.65 -31.01
N LEU A 57 -15.19 1.40 -29.95
CA LEU A 57 -14.48 1.38 -28.68
C LEU A 57 -15.01 0.24 -27.81
N ARG A 58 -14.11 -0.65 -27.39
CA ARG A 58 -14.47 -1.82 -26.59
C ARG A 58 -13.60 -1.93 -25.35
N ILE A 59 -14.25 -2.19 -24.21
CA ILE A 59 -13.57 -2.62 -22.98
C ILE A 59 -13.66 -4.14 -22.89
N ARG A 60 -12.54 -4.80 -22.61
CA ARG A 60 -12.46 -6.26 -22.47
C ARG A 60 -11.34 -6.66 -21.52
N PRO A 61 -11.34 -7.91 -21.01
CA PRO A 61 -10.18 -8.45 -20.32
C PRO A 61 -8.91 -8.37 -21.18
N PHE A 62 -7.79 -8.14 -20.51
CA PHE A 62 -6.46 -8.22 -21.11
C PHE A 62 -6.19 -9.65 -21.60
N ASN A 63 -5.55 -9.77 -22.76
CA ASN A 63 -5.11 -11.05 -23.33
C ASN A 63 -3.62 -10.96 -23.66
N SER A 64 -2.76 -11.71 -22.95
CA SER A 64 -1.30 -11.59 -23.15
C SER A 64 -0.81 -12.02 -24.53
N THR A 65 -1.62 -12.78 -25.29
CA THR A 65 -1.28 -13.19 -26.66
C THR A 65 -1.35 -12.00 -27.63
N THR A 66 -2.34 -11.12 -27.47
CA THR A 66 -2.58 -10.00 -28.39
C THR A 66 -2.13 -8.65 -27.85
N ASP A 67 -2.16 -8.46 -26.53
CA ASP A 67 -2.08 -7.13 -25.92
C ASP A 67 -0.69 -6.81 -25.34
N LEU A 68 0.19 -7.82 -25.20
CA LEU A 68 1.47 -7.65 -24.54
C LEU A 68 2.41 -6.69 -25.28
N GLU A 69 2.51 -6.78 -26.60
CA GLU A 69 3.35 -5.87 -27.39
C GLU A 69 2.79 -4.43 -27.39
N PRO A 70 1.48 -4.18 -27.64
CA PRO A 70 0.89 -2.86 -27.43
C PRO A 70 1.08 -2.31 -26.01
N LEU A 71 0.96 -3.16 -24.99
CA LEU A 71 1.17 -2.76 -23.59
C LEU A 71 2.61 -2.29 -23.35
N LYS A 72 3.62 -2.99 -23.91
CA LYS A 72 5.02 -2.56 -23.85
C LYS A 72 5.18 -1.17 -24.46
N ILE A 73 4.55 -0.90 -25.62
CA ILE A 73 4.60 0.41 -26.28
C ILE A 73 4.02 1.50 -25.36
N ILE A 74 2.84 1.28 -24.77
CA ILE A 74 2.25 2.23 -23.81
C ILE A 74 3.22 2.52 -22.65
N CYS A 75 3.90 1.47 -22.15
CA CYS A 75 4.76 1.54 -20.98
C CYS A 75 6.15 2.13 -21.26
N GLN A 76 6.62 2.21 -22.52
CA GLN A 76 7.94 2.75 -22.87
C GLN A 76 8.14 4.20 -22.38
N SER A 77 7.08 5.01 -22.48
CA SER A 77 7.11 6.41 -22.06
C SER A 77 7.03 6.60 -20.54
N VAL A 78 6.76 5.53 -19.80
CA VAL A 78 6.55 5.56 -18.37
C VAL A 78 7.83 5.15 -17.66
N PHE A 79 8.26 5.97 -16.70
CA PHE A 79 9.46 5.70 -15.91
C PHE A 79 10.71 5.40 -16.75
N ARG A 80 10.90 6.14 -17.86
CA ARG A 80 12.02 5.96 -18.79
C ARG A 80 12.13 4.51 -19.33
N GLY A 81 10.98 3.87 -19.56
CA GLY A 81 10.88 2.51 -20.08
C GLY A 81 11.09 1.41 -19.05
N THR A 82 11.13 1.75 -17.75
CA THR A 82 11.33 0.78 -16.66
C THR A 82 10.03 0.40 -15.95
N ASP A 83 8.88 0.64 -16.60
CA ASP A 83 7.59 0.23 -16.06
C ASP A 83 7.56 -1.29 -15.80
N TYR A 84 7.01 -1.68 -14.65
CA TYR A 84 6.91 -3.07 -14.25
C TYR A 84 5.78 -3.79 -14.99
N LEU A 85 4.76 -3.05 -15.45
CA LEU A 85 3.49 -3.63 -15.90
C LEU A 85 3.63 -4.69 -17.00
N PRO A 86 4.50 -4.54 -18.02
CA PRO A 86 4.68 -5.59 -19.02
C PRO A 86 5.22 -6.91 -18.45
N ALA A 87 6.04 -6.87 -17.39
CA ALA A 87 6.56 -8.07 -16.73
C ALA A 87 5.49 -8.75 -15.87
N GLU A 88 4.55 -7.97 -15.33
CA GLU A 88 3.47 -8.44 -14.45
C GLU A 88 2.18 -8.83 -15.20
N ALA A 89 2.05 -8.48 -16.48
CA ALA A 89 0.81 -8.58 -17.23
C ALA A 89 0.18 -9.99 -17.24
N ARG A 90 1.00 -11.03 -17.45
CA ARG A 90 0.52 -12.44 -17.42
C ARG A 90 0.05 -12.85 -16.03
N LEU A 91 0.71 -12.36 -14.99
CA LEU A 91 0.33 -12.68 -13.62
C LEU A 91 -1.00 -12.03 -13.27
N TYR A 92 -1.28 -10.82 -13.78
CA TYR A 92 -2.57 -10.16 -13.58
C TYR A 92 -3.69 -10.83 -14.40
N GLU A 93 -3.37 -11.36 -15.58
CA GLU A 93 -4.31 -12.15 -16.39
C GLU A 93 -4.68 -13.49 -15.72
N GLU A 94 -3.72 -14.17 -15.10
CA GLU A 94 -3.90 -15.48 -14.48
C GLU A 94 -4.45 -15.41 -13.05
N ASP A 95 -4.28 -14.28 -12.34
CA ASP A 95 -4.69 -14.13 -10.95
C ASP A 95 -6.20 -13.87 -10.83
N PRO A 96 -6.99 -14.79 -10.23
CA PRO A 96 -8.44 -14.60 -10.07
C PRO A 96 -8.81 -13.45 -9.13
N ALA A 97 -7.86 -12.90 -8.37
CA ALA A 97 -8.06 -11.69 -7.59
C ALA A 97 -7.95 -10.42 -8.44
N CYS A 98 -7.48 -10.50 -9.69
CA CYS A 98 -7.31 -9.36 -10.58
C CYS A 98 -8.43 -9.28 -11.63
N ASP A 99 -8.91 -8.07 -11.87
CA ASP A 99 -9.75 -7.69 -13.00
C ASP A 99 -8.92 -6.77 -13.90
N PHE A 100 -8.10 -7.38 -14.75
CA PHE A 100 -7.17 -6.68 -15.62
C PHE A 100 -7.82 -6.39 -16.97
N GLN A 101 -8.22 -5.13 -17.18
CA GLN A 101 -9.00 -4.70 -18.32
C GLN A 101 -8.25 -3.74 -19.24
N VAL A 102 -8.59 -3.78 -20.52
CA VAL A 102 -8.08 -2.90 -21.56
C VAL A 102 -9.22 -2.19 -22.27
N LEU A 103 -8.96 -0.96 -22.70
CA LEU A 103 -9.78 -0.23 -23.68
C LEU A 103 -9.07 -0.27 -25.03
N VAL A 104 -9.77 -0.75 -26.05
CA VAL A 104 -9.25 -0.92 -27.40
C VAL A 104 -10.16 -0.27 -28.44
N VAL A 105 -9.57 0.11 -29.57
CA VAL A 105 -10.32 0.39 -30.81
C VAL A 105 -10.26 -0.86 -31.66
N GLU A 106 -11.43 -1.37 -32.06
CA GLU A 106 -11.56 -2.38 -33.10
C GLU A 106 -11.95 -1.67 -34.40
N SER A 107 -11.02 -1.64 -35.38
CA SER A 107 -11.31 -1.10 -36.70
C SER A 107 -11.89 -2.18 -37.61
N SER A 108 -13.02 -1.86 -38.25
CA SER A 108 -13.73 -2.77 -39.16
C SER A 108 -12.97 -3.08 -40.45
N GLN A 109 -11.99 -2.26 -40.83
CA GLN A 109 -11.32 -2.35 -42.14
C GLN A 109 -9.94 -3.03 -42.10
N GLU A 110 -9.20 -2.94 -40.98
CA GLU A 110 -7.77 -3.29 -40.96
C GLU A 110 -7.39 -4.45 -40.01
N THR A 111 -8.34 -5.06 -39.28
CA THR A 111 -8.06 -6.03 -38.19
C THR A 111 -7.04 -5.51 -37.16
N LEU A 112 -6.73 -4.21 -37.17
CA LEU A 112 -5.81 -3.58 -36.26
C LEU A 112 -6.53 -3.31 -34.96
N LEU A 113 -6.02 -3.91 -33.89
CA LEU A 113 -6.46 -3.66 -32.53
C LEU A 113 -5.51 -2.65 -31.90
N VAL A 114 -6.03 -1.45 -31.63
CA VAL A 114 -5.24 -0.39 -30.98
C VAL A 114 -5.56 -0.37 -29.50
N LEU A 115 -4.55 -0.66 -28.67
CA LEU A 115 -4.63 -0.55 -27.23
C LEU A 115 -4.56 0.93 -26.82
N LEU A 116 -5.63 1.46 -26.24
CA LEU A 116 -5.72 2.87 -25.83
C LEU A 116 -5.37 3.06 -24.36
N ALA A 117 -5.92 2.22 -23.49
CA ALA A 117 -5.71 2.29 -22.06
C ALA A 117 -5.78 0.91 -21.42
N VAL A 118 -5.21 0.79 -20.22
CA VAL A 118 -5.21 -0.42 -19.41
C VAL A 118 -5.35 -0.04 -17.94
N ALA A 119 -6.01 -0.87 -17.14
CA ALA A 119 -6.14 -0.73 -15.70
C ALA A 119 -6.33 -2.11 -15.05
N ASN A 120 -5.88 -2.26 -13.81
CA ASN A 120 -6.11 -3.47 -13.02
C ASN A 120 -6.91 -3.12 -11.76
N LEU A 121 -7.97 -3.87 -11.47
CA LEU A 121 -8.66 -3.81 -10.18
C LEU A 121 -8.43 -5.13 -9.42
N ARG A 122 -7.63 -5.07 -8.35
CA ARG A 122 -7.26 -6.24 -7.54
C ARG A 122 -8.07 -6.32 -6.25
N SER A 123 -8.53 -7.52 -5.88
CA SER A 123 -9.05 -7.83 -4.54
C SER A 123 -7.92 -7.80 -3.50
N LEU A 124 -7.97 -6.87 -2.55
CA LEU A 124 -7.10 -6.91 -1.37
C LEU A 124 -7.73 -7.67 -0.20
N SER A 125 -9.06 -7.65 -0.14
CA SER A 125 -9.89 -8.38 0.80
C SER A 125 -11.30 -8.52 0.22
N PRO A 126 -12.19 -9.33 0.81
CA PRO A 126 -13.61 -9.40 0.47
C PRO A 126 -14.28 -8.04 0.29
N GLN A 127 -13.84 -7.03 1.05
CA GLN A 127 -14.48 -5.72 1.12
C GLN A 127 -13.74 -4.59 0.38
N ILE A 128 -12.48 -4.78 -0.01
CA ILE A 128 -11.62 -3.70 -0.55
C ILE A 128 -11.01 -4.12 -1.88
N GLY A 129 -11.34 -3.35 -2.93
CA GLY A 129 -10.68 -3.41 -4.23
C GLY A 129 -9.57 -2.35 -4.36
N TRP A 130 -8.53 -2.66 -5.11
CA TRP A 130 -7.37 -1.81 -5.35
C TRP A 130 -7.17 -1.58 -6.83
N LEU A 131 -7.43 -0.36 -7.27
CA LEU A 131 -7.22 0.08 -8.64
C LEU A 131 -5.77 0.51 -8.83
N GLU A 132 -5.06 -0.19 -9.72
CA GLU A 132 -3.65 0.00 -10.00
C GLU A 132 -3.34 -0.13 -11.50
N ALA A 133 -2.06 0.02 -11.85
CA ALA A 133 -1.55 -0.20 -13.20
C ALA A 133 -2.27 0.58 -14.31
N VAL A 134 -2.87 1.74 -13.98
CA VAL A 134 -3.56 2.57 -14.97
C VAL A 134 -2.56 3.19 -15.93
N ARG A 135 -2.68 2.91 -17.23
CA ARG A 135 -1.87 3.53 -18.29
C ARG A 135 -2.75 3.95 -19.47
N THR A 136 -2.26 4.94 -20.21
CA THR A 136 -2.88 5.41 -21.45
C THR A 136 -1.79 5.61 -22.49
N ASN A 137 -2.05 5.13 -23.70
CA ASN A 137 -1.19 5.30 -24.86
C ASN A 137 -0.86 6.79 -25.03
N GLN A 138 0.42 7.10 -25.24
CA GLN A 138 0.92 8.47 -25.27
C GLN A 138 0.23 9.34 -26.31
N GLU A 139 -0.06 8.79 -27.50
CA GLU A 139 -0.73 9.48 -28.60
C GLU A 139 -2.22 9.77 -28.31
N HIS A 140 -2.78 9.05 -27.33
CA HIS A 140 -4.19 9.07 -26.98
C HIS A 140 -4.46 9.66 -25.59
N ARG A 141 -3.47 10.32 -24.98
CA ARG A 141 -3.62 10.99 -23.67
C ARG A 141 -4.59 12.16 -23.76
N ASN A 142 -5.18 12.52 -22.62
CA ASN A 142 -6.14 13.61 -22.48
C ASN A 142 -7.46 13.47 -23.25
N GLN A 143 -7.71 12.34 -23.92
CA GLN A 143 -8.97 12.04 -24.62
C GLN A 143 -10.01 11.34 -23.72
N GLY A 144 -9.75 11.22 -22.42
CA GLY A 144 -10.70 10.63 -21.45
C GLY A 144 -10.71 9.10 -21.39
N TYR A 145 -9.87 8.40 -22.15
CA TYR A 145 -9.84 6.93 -22.18
C TYR A 145 -9.59 6.25 -20.83
N ALA A 146 -8.66 6.75 -20.01
CA ALA A 146 -8.48 6.25 -18.64
C ALA A 146 -9.73 6.48 -17.77
N THR A 147 -10.33 7.66 -17.88
CA THR A 147 -11.57 7.99 -17.15
C THR A 147 -12.70 7.05 -17.58
N ARG A 148 -12.87 6.78 -18.88
CA ARG A 148 -13.87 5.86 -19.42
C ARG A 148 -13.66 4.44 -18.91
N LEU A 149 -12.43 3.91 -19.04
CA LEU A 149 -12.08 2.57 -18.56
C LEU A 149 -12.38 2.40 -17.06
N ILE A 150 -11.86 3.31 -16.23
CA ILE A 150 -12.07 3.24 -14.78
C ILE A 150 -13.55 3.43 -14.42
N SER A 151 -14.26 4.34 -15.07
CA SER A 151 -15.70 4.54 -14.82
C SER A 151 -16.49 3.26 -15.08
N THR A 152 -16.20 2.56 -16.17
CA THR A 152 -16.83 1.26 -16.47
C THR A 152 -16.53 0.24 -15.38
N MET A 153 -15.26 0.08 -15.00
CA MET A 153 -14.88 -0.84 -13.91
C MET A 153 -15.60 -0.50 -12.60
N LEU A 154 -15.72 0.78 -12.22
CA LEU A 154 -16.44 1.21 -11.03
C LEU A 154 -17.96 0.98 -11.14
N LEU A 155 -18.54 1.19 -12.33
CA LEU A 155 -19.96 0.96 -12.59
C LEU A 155 -20.31 -0.52 -12.54
N GLU A 156 -19.46 -1.39 -13.08
CA GLU A 156 -19.62 -2.85 -12.99
C GLU A 156 -19.70 -3.30 -11.53
N GLN A 157 -18.87 -2.73 -10.66
CA GLN A 157 -18.89 -3.05 -9.22
C GLN A 157 -20.17 -2.56 -8.50
N LYS A 158 -20.81 -1.51 -9.02
CA LYS A 158 -22.10 -1.00 -8.52
C LYS A 158 -23.29 -1.77 -9.08
N ASP A 159 -23.18 -2.30 -10.30
CA ASP A 159 -24.28 -3.00 -10.96
C ASP A 159 -24.62 -4.29 -10.20
N ARG A 160 -25.91 -4.47 -9.91
CA ARG A 160 -26.39 -5.54 -9.03
C ARG A 160 -26.45 -6.91 -9.71
N ARG A 161 -25.63 -7.15 -10.72
CA ARG A 161 -25.64 -8.42 -11.44
C ARG A 161 -25.25 -9.57 -10.49
N PRO A 162 -25.98 -10.70 -10.49
CA PRO A 162 -25.68 -11.87 -9.65
C PRO A 162 -24.33 -12.55 -9.98
N GLN A 163 -23.72 -12.20 -11.11
CA GLN A 163 -22.59 -12.91 -11.68
C GLN A 163 -21.23 -12.44 -11.14
N LEU A 164 -21.18 -11.27 -10.50
CA LEU A 164 -19.97 -10.80 -9.84
C LEU A 164 -19.76 -11.59 -8.55
N LYS A 165 -18.76 -12.47 -8.56
CA LYS A 165 -18.42 -13.36 -7.43
C LYS A 165 -18.08 -12.60 -6.14
N GLN A 166 -17.71 -11.34 -6.25
CA GLN A 166 -17.30 -10.50 -5.12
C GLN A 166 -17.69 -9.05 -5.38
N ARG A 167 -18.31 -8.40 -4.39
CA ARG A 167 -18.57 -6.96 -4.41
C ARG A 167 -17.74 -6.30 -3.33
N TYR A 168 -16.88 -5.38 -3.75
CA TYR A 168 -16.15 -4.54 -2.80
C TYR A 168 -17.11 -3.56 -2.16
N LYS A 169 -16.91 -3.22 -0.88
CA LYS A 169 -17.58 -2.08 -0.24
C LYS A 169 -16.88 -0.76 -0.56
N LYS A 170 -15.58 -0.83 -0.85
CA LYS A 170 -14.71 0.32 -1.09
C LYS A 170 -13.68 -0.03 -2.16
N ILE A 171 -13.48 0.88 -3.11
CA ILE A 171 -12.38 0.80 -4.07
C ILE A 171 -11.39 1.90 -3.73
N MET A 172 -10.11 1.56 -3.74
CA MET A 172 -9.01 2.45 -3.39
C MET A 172 -8.01 2.51 -4.54
N ALA A 173 -7.33 3.63 -4.69
CA ALA A 173 -6.22 3.81 -5.63
C ALA A 173 -5.18 4.72 -5.00
N CYS A 174 -3.98 4.76 -5.55
CA CYS A 174 -3.04 5.84 -5.25
C CYS A 174 -2.30 6.34 -6.48
N THR A 175 -1.79 7.56 -6.34
CA THR A 175 -0.88 8.17 -7.31
C THR A 175 0.04 9.13 -6.58
N ILE A 176 1.17 9.46 -7.18
CA ILE A 176 2.10 10.45 -6.62
C ILE A 176 1.55 11.88 -6.75
N ARG A 177 1.98 12.77 -5.85
CA ARG A 177 1.54 14.18 -5.81
C ARG A 177 1.84 14.94 -7.10
N SER A 178 2.95 14.65 -7.79
CA SER A 178 3.25 15.35 -9.06
C SER A 178 2.37 14.90 -10.23
N ASN A 179 1.74 13.72 -10.13
CA ASN A 179 0.90 13.17 -11.19
C ASN A 179 -0.52 13.73 -11.14
N THR A 180 -0.62 15.03 -11.42
CA THR A 180 -1.87 15.80 -11.46
C THR A 180 -2.87 15.28 -12.48
N ALA A 181 -2.40 14.66 -13.57
CA ALA A 181 -3.26 14.05 -14.58
C ALA A 181 -4.07 12.89 -14.00
N MET A 182 -3.42 11.96 -13.29
CA MET A 182 -4.12 10.82 -12.66
C MET A 182 -5.02 11.26 -11.50
N GLN A 183 -4.62 12.27 -10.73
CA GLN A 183 -5.47 12.87 -9.69
C GLN A 183 -6.81 13.35 -10.26
N ARG A 184 -6.76 14.10 -11.38
CA ARG A 184 -7.97 14.53 -12.11
C ARG A 184 -8.79 13.37 -12.65
N VAL A 185 -8.14 12.29 -13.12
CA VAL A 185 -8.86 11.08 -13.54
C VAL A 185 -9.65 10.49 -12.38
N PHE A 186 -9.01 10.31 -11.20
CA PHE A 186 -9.68 9.79 -10.01
C PHE A 186 -10.84 10.69 -9.54
N GLU A 187 -10.66 12.00 -9.53
CA GLU A 187 -11.73 12.95 -9.17
C GLU A 187 -12.91 12.87 -10.14
N ARG A 188 -12.66 12.80 -11.45
CA ARG A 188 -13.71 12.70 -12.49
C ARG A 188 -14.55 11.43 -12.38
N VAL A 189 -13.94 10.32 -11.97
CA VAL A 189 -14.68 9.05 -11.77
C VAL A 189 -15.34 8.99 -10.39
N GLY A 190 -15.34 10.08 -9.62
CA GLY A 190 -16.02 10.18 -8.33
C GLY A 190 -15.24 9.55 -7.16
N MET A 191 -13.92 9.34 -7.31
CA MET A 191 -13.08 9.00 -6.17
C MET A 191 -12.65 10.25 -5.43
N GLN A 192 -12.67 10.18 -4.10
CA GLN A 192 -12.26 11.28 -3.23
C GLN A 192 -10.89 10.99 -2.64
N GLN A 193 -10.05 12.02 -2.56
CA GLN A 193 -8.79 11.91 -1.83
C GLN A 193 -9.08 11.65 -0.36
N SER A 194 -8.64 10.50 0.14
CA SER A 194 -8.94 10.03 1.50
C SER A 194 -7.71 10.02 2.42
N ALA A 195 -6.50 10.00 1.86
CA ALA A 195 -5.27 10.06 2.66
C ALA A 195 -4.08 10.58 1.84
N VAL A 196 -3.02 10.95 2.55
CA VAL A 196 -1.70 11.24 1.99
C VAL A 196 -0.71 10.34 2.73
N ILE A 197 0.03 9.54 1.97
CA ILE A 197 1.10 8.69 2.47
C ILE A 197 2.41 9.38 2.16
N ARG A 198 3.22 9.61 3.19
CA ARG A 198 4.63 9.96 3.00
C ARG A 198 5.46 8.72 3.26
N MET A 199 6.31 8.38 2.29
CA MET A 199 7.21 7.23 2.39
C MET A 199 8.63 7.74 2.51
N SER A 200 9.48 7.04 3.26
CA SER A 200 10.92 7.28 3.23
C SER A 200 11.55 6.60 2.02
N ASP A 201 12.66 7.18 1.54
CA ASP A 201 13.43 6.60 0.45
C ASP A 201 14.02 5.24 0.85
N PHE A 202 13.74 4.15 0.12
CA PHE A 202 14.32 2.84 0.43
C PHE A 202 15.85 2.85 0.39
N ARG A 203 16.48 3.64 -0.49
CA ARG A 203 17.95 3.73 -0.49
C ARG A 203 18.44 4.37 0.80
N THR A 204 17.66 5.27 1.38
CA THR A 204 17.97 5.88 2.67
C THR A 204 17.63 4.95 3.84
N ILE A 205 16.48 4.26 3.81
CA ILE A 205 16.12 3.22 4.79
C ILE A 205 17.22 2.14 4.83
N ALA A 206 17.73 1.71 3.68
CA ALA A 206 18.80 0.70 3.58
C ALA A 206 20.13 1.15 4.22
N LYS A 207 20.36 2.47 4.32
CA LYS A 207 21.52 3.07 4.98
C LYS A 207 21.34 3.23 6.49
N LEU A 208 20.13 3.11 7.02
CA LEU A 208 19.90 3.31 8.45
C LEU A 208 20.75 2.33 9.27
N PRO A 209 21.30 2.80 10.40
CA PRO A 209 22.01 1.94 11.34
C PRO A 209 20.98 0.96 11.92
N GLY A 210 21.23 -0.33 11.75
CA GLY A 210 20.32 -1.38 12.20
C GLY A 210 20.38 -2.64 11.34
N TYR A 211 20.78 -3.76 11.95
CA TYR A 211 20.60 -5.17 11.56
C TYR A 211 21.32 -5.72 10.31
N ARG A 212 22.57 -5.35 10.07
CA ARG A 212 23.39 -6.19 9.17
C ARG A 212 24.00 -7.31 10.02
N ILE A 213 23.55 -8.54 9.81
CA ILE A 213 24.14 -9.79 10.32
C ILE A 213 25.62 -9.96 9.88
N LYS A 214 26.10 -9.12 8.95
CA LYS A 214 27.32 -9.36 8.15
C LYS A 214 28.28 -8.17 8.06
N GLU A 215 28.24 -7.23 9.00
CA GLU A 215 29.37 -6.30 9.18
C GLU A 215 30.15 -6.75 10.42
N ALA A 216 31.27 -7.43 10.18
CA ALA A 216 32.13 -7.96 11.23
C ALA A 216 32.48 -6.84 12.23
N GLY A 217 32.12 -7.04 13.50
CA GLY A 217 32.47 -6.15 14.61
C GLY A 217 31.44 -5.09 14.99
N VAL A 218 30.27 -5.01 14.35
CA VAL A 218 29.19 -4.10 14.78
C VAL A 218 28.17 -4.88 15.62
N PRO A 219 27.99 -4.58 16.93
CA PRO A 219 27.00 -5.26 17.75
C PRO A 219 25.59 -4.95 17.26
N CYS A 220 24.70 -5.94 17.34
CA CYS A 220 23.28 -5.70 17.13
C CYS A 220 22.74 -4.75 18.19
N GLN A 221 21.94 -3.78 17.74
CA GLN A 221 21.33 -2.75 18.57
C GLN A 221 19.91 -2.48 18.10
N HIS A 222 19.03 -2.11 19.04
CA HIS A 222 17.64 -1.75 18.72
C HIS A 222 17.60 -0.53 17.79
N LEU A 223 16.58 -0.46 16.93
CA LEU A 223 16.43 0.62 15.94
C LEU A 223 16.45 2.00 16.61
N LEU A 224 15.75 2.14 17.74
CA LEU A 224 15.69 3.41 18.47
C LEU A 224 17.06 3.83 19.04
N ASP A 225 17.86 2.88 19.55
CA ASP A 225 19.22 3.17 20.03
C ASP A 225 20.15 3.52 18.86
N ALA A 226 20.06 2.77 17.77
CA ALA A 226 20.86 2.96 16.57
C ALA A 226 20.66 4.36 15.95
N LEU A 227 19.45 4.90 16.04
CA LEU A 227 19.10 6.22 15.54
C LEU A 227 19.33 7.34 16.57
N GLY A 228 19.69 6.99 17.81
CA GLY A 228 19.82 7.93 18.93
C GLY A 228 18.48 8.53 19.36
N MET A 229 17.38 7.80 19.18
CA MET A 229 16.01 8.24 19.41
C MET A 229 15.45 7.83 20.78
N THR A 230 16.07 6.87 21.47
CA THR A 230 15.62 6.38 22.79
C THR A 230 15.38 7.48 23.83
N PRO A 231 16.23 8.53 23.95
CA PRO A 231 15.98 9.65 24.85
C PRO A 231 14.83 10.56 24.41
N GLN A 232 14.48 10.54 23.13
CA GLN A 232 13.47 11.40 22.51
C GLN A 232 12.06 10.79 22.55
N ILE A 233 11.94 9.49 22.84
CA ILE A 233 10.65 8.85 23.04
C ILE A 233 9.95 9.45 24.27
N PRO A 234 8.75 10.05 24.12
CA PRO A 234 8.00 10.66 25.22
C PRO A 234 7.73 9.66 26.35
N LYS A 235 7.69 10.14 27.60
CA LYS A 235 7.44 9.27 28.77
C LYS A 235 6.07 8.60 28.69
N GLU A 236 5.09 9.32 28.19
CA GLU A 236 3.71 8.88 28.00
C GLU A 236 3.65 7.68 27.05
N ALA A 237 4.46 7.70 25.97
CA ALA A 237 4.55 6.59 25.01
C ALA A 237 5.18 5.33 25.64
N LYS A 238 6.16 5.50 26.55
CA LYS A 238 6.83 4.38 27.25
C LYS A 238 5.92 3.69 28.27
N GLN A 239 4.93 4.41 28.79
CA GLN A 239 3.98 3.93 29.79
C GLN A 239 2.73 3.26 29.19
N GLN A 240 2.58 3.31 27.87
CA GLN A 240 1.47 2.67 27.17
C GLN A 240 1.49 1.15 27.34
N CYS A 241 0.33 0.56 27.59
CA CYS A 241 0.18 -0.88 27.77
C CYS A 241 -0.32 -1.53 26.48
N TRP A 242 0.47 -2.43 25.93
CA TRP A 242 0.13 -3.23 24.76
C TRP A 242 -0.29 -4.62 25.20
N GLU A 243 -1.46 -5.06 24.76
CA GLU A 243 -2.00 -6.38 25.05
C GLU A 243 -2.00 -7.26 23.81
N PRO A 244 -1.60 -8.54 23.90
CA PRO A 244 -1.62 -9.43 22.77
C PRO A 244 -3.05 -9.69 22.30
N ILE A 245 -3.25 -9.69 20.99
CA ILE A 245 -4.47 -10.19 20.35
C ILE A 245 -4.23 -11.66 20.03
N LEU A 246 -5.15 -12.53 20.46
CA LEU A 246 -4.93 -13.98 20.41
C LEU A 246 -5.73 -14.69 19.32
N ASP A 247 -6.74 -14.02 18.76
CA ASP A 247 -7.65 -14.63 17.79
C ASP A 247 -8.11 -13.64 16.72
N THR A 248 -8.51 -14.21 15.58
CA THR A 248 -8.90 -13.49 14.36
C THR A 248 -10.15 -12.64 14.58
N ALA A 249 -11.11 -13.09 15.41
CA ALA A 249 -12.36 -12.38 15.64
C ALA A 249 -12.11 -11.10 16.45
N SER A 250 -11.33 -11.20 17.53
CA SER A 250 -10.86 -10.06 18.32
C SER A 250 -10.07 -9.08 17.45
N LEU A 251 -9.19 -9.56 16.58
CA LEU A 251 -8.43 -8.72 15.66
C LEU A 251 -9.34 -7.95 14.70
N GLN A 252 -10.29 -8.63 14.06
CA GLN A 252 -11.24 -8.02 13.14
C GLN A 252 -12.07 -6.94 13.85
N GLN A 253 -12.61 -7.24 15.03
CA GLN A 253 -13.40 -6.31 15.82
C GLN A 253 -12.60 -5.06 16.18
N GLN A 254 -11.35 -5.22 16.63
CA GLN A 254 -10.52 -4.08 17.01
C GLN A 254 -10.08 -3.27 15.79
N LEU A 255 -9.75 -3.91 14.66
CA LEU A 255 -9.43 -3.23 13.41
C LEU A 255 -10.61 -2.39 12.93
N GLU A 256 -11.84 -2.91 13.04
CA GLU A 256 -13.06 -2.17 12.74
C GLU A 256 -13.21 -0.95 13.65
N GLN A 257 -13.01 -1.09 14.97
CA GLN A 257 -13.03 0.03 15.92
C GLN A 257 -11.98 1.09 15.60
N VAL A 258 -10.73 0.67 15.36
CA VAL A 258 -9.63 1.56 14.97
C VAL A 258 -9.97 2.25 13.65
N SER A 259 -10.62 1.57 12.70
CA SER A 259 -11.04 2.16 11.42
C SER A 259 -12.22 3.14 11.52
N LEU A 260 -13.10 2.98 12.51
CA LEU A 260 -14.18 3.94 12.78
C LEU A 260 -13.61 5.22 13.40
N ASN A 261 -12.62 5.07 14.27
CA ASN A 261 -11.98 6.18 14.98
C ASN A 261 -10.89 6.88 14.16
N ASN A 262 -10.35 6.20 13.14
CA ASN A 262 -9.34 6.72 12.24
C ASN A 262 -9.90 6.79 10.83
N SER A 263 -9.99 7.99 10.27
CA SER A 263 -10.78 8.28 9.06
C SER A 263 -10.32 7.60 7.75
N GLY A 264 -9.52 6.52 7.76
CA GLY A 264 -9.04 5.81 6.57
C GLY A 264 -7.84 4.90 6.80
N VAL A 265 -7.63 4.09 5.78
CA VAL A 265 -6.92 2.82 5.83
C VAL A 265 -5.82 2.88 4.79
N MET A 266 -4.56 2.58 5.15
CA MET A 266 -3.54 2.36 4.13
C MET A 266 -3.71 0.95 3.53
N PRO A 267 -4.00 0.79 2.23
CA PRO A 267 -4.24 -0.53 1.63
C PRO A 267 -3.04 -1.47 1.71
N GLY A 268 -1.81 -0.94 1.68
CA GLY A 268 -0.60 -1.73 1.92
C GLY A 268 -0.51 -2.26 3.36
N VAL A 269 -0.96 -1.48 4.35
CA VAL A 269 -1.08 -1.94 5.74
C VAL A 269 -2.20 -2.95 5.83
N TRP A 270 -3.35 -2.75 5.19
CA TRP A 270 -4.47 -3.71 5.23
C TRP A 270 -4.22 -5.02 4.49
N LYS A 271 -3.36 -5.04 3.45
CA LYS A 271 -2.90 -6.31 2.85
C LYS A 271 -2.04 -7.12 3.82
N VAL A 272 -1.45 -6.46 4.82
CA VAL A 272 -0.61 -7.10 5.83
C VAL A 272 -1.36 -7.26 7.17
N MET A 273 -2.37 -6.43 7.42
CA MET A 273 -3.19 -6.37 8.63
C MET A 273 -4.59 -6.94 8.41
N SER A 274 -4.92 -7.43 7.22
CA SER A 274 -6.17 -8.17 7.00
C SER A 274 -6.07 -9.52 7.72
N PRO A 275 -7.03 -9.87 8.58
CA PRO A 275 -7.02 -11.13 9.30
C PRO A 275 -7.01 -12.35 8.38
N GLU A 276 -7.38 -12.20 7.11
CA GLU A 276 -7.38 -13.32 6.15
C GLU A 276 -6.00 -13.59 5.54
N THR A 277 -5.01 -12.72 5.79
CA THR A 277 -3.71 -12.83 5.15
C THR A 277 -2.83 -13.85 5.86
N PRO A 278 -2.13 -14.74 5.13
CA PRO A 278 -1.25 -15.72 5.74
C PRO A 278 -0.16 -15.11 6.63
N LEU A 279 0.35 -13.93 6.25
CA LEU A 279 1.40 -13.20 6.99
C LEU A 279 0.92 -12.77 8.38
N LEU A 280 -0.30 -12.23 8.47
CA LEU A 280 -0.85 -11.81 9.75
C LEU A 280 -1.28 -13.00 10.59
N GLN A 281 -1.85 -14.04 9.96
CA GLN A 281 -2.24 -15.26 10.66
C GLN A 281 -1.04 -15.93 11.32
N GLU A 282 0.10 -16.00 10.63
CA GLU A 282 1.36 -16.45 11.24
C GLU A 282 1.70 -15.57 12.45
N SER A 283 1.74 -14.25 12.27
CA SER A 283 2.09 -13.30 13.34
C SER A 283 1.15 -13.41 14.54
N LEU A 284 -0.15 -13.61 14.30
CA LEU A 284 -1.17 -13.82 15.32
C LEU A 284 -0.92 -15.11 16.10
N GLN A 285 -0.64 -16.22 15.42
CA GLN A 285 -0.33 -17.52 16.04
C GLN A 285 0.91 -17.45 16.94
N PHE A 286 1.90 -16.64 16.57
CA PHE A 286 3.10 -16.42 17.38
C PHE A 286 2.91 -15.37 18.48
N GLY A 287 1.74 -14.72 18.59
CA GLY A 287 1.50 -13.67 19.59
C GLY A 287 2.28 -12.38 19.30
N LEU A 288 2.44 -12.03 18.03
CA LEU A 288 3.14 -10.84 17.54
C LEU A 288 2.18 -9.71 17.11
N VAL A 289 0.90 -9.82 17.48
CA VAL A 289 -0.14 -8.82 17.20
C VAL A 289 -0.63 -8.25 18.53
N TYR A 290 -0.67 -6.93 18.65
CA TYR A 290 -0.95 -6.23 19.89
C TYR A 290 -1.94 -5.09 19.70
N SER A 291 -2.76 -4.88 20.73
CA SER A 291 -3.69 -3.78 20.88
C SER A 291 -3.19 -2.78 21.91
N LEU A 292 -3.30 -1.50 21.61
CA LEU A 292 -3.11 -0.43 22.58
C LEU A 292 -4.46 -0.06 23.20
N ARG A 293 -4.57 -0.23 24.52
CA ARG A 293 -5.77 0.14 25.28
C ARG A 293 -5.64 1.51 25.92
N ARG A 294 -6.75 2.24 25.97
CA ARG A 294 -6.84 3.52 26.70
C ARG A 294 -6.68 3.27 28.20
N PRO A 295 -5.75 3.97 28.89
CA PRO A 295 -5.64 3.89 30.35
C PRO A 295 -6.97 4.28 31.02
N GLY A 296 -7.49 3.42 31.91
CA GLY A 296 -8.72 3.69 32.67
C GLY A 296 -10.01 3.07 32.14
N SER A 297 -10.00 2.28 31.05
CA SER A 297 -11.19 1.54 30.59
C SER A 297 -11.46 0.25 31.39
N HIS A 298 -11.21 0.24 32.70
CA HIS A 298 -11.45 -0.91 33.58
C HIS A 298 -12.93 -1.07 33.99
N SER A 299 -13.87 -0.47 33.27
CA SER A 299 -15.29 -0.71 33.51
C SER A 299 -15.63 -2.14 33.07
N ASN A 300 -16.15 -2.93 34.02
CA ASN A 300 -16.53 -4.35 33.90
C ASN A 300 -17.63 -4.67 32.86
N ALA A 301 -17.83 -3.85 31.82
CA ALA A 301 -18.83 -4.09 30.79
C ALA A 301 -18.32 -3.71 29.39
N ASP A 302 -17.90 -4.73 28.65
CA ASP A 302 -18.11 -4.99 27.22
C ASP A 302 -17.60 -4.08 26.10
N THR A 303 -16.97 -2.93 26.34
CA THR A 303 -16.36 -2.18 25.22
C THR A 303 -15.01 -1.60 25.55
N THR A 304 -13.97 -2.43 25.62
CA THR A 304 -12.59 -1.95 25.53
C THR A 304 -12.35 -1.42 24.11
N THR A 305 -12.31 -0.10 23.94
CA THR A 305 -12.01 0.52 22.65
C THR A 305 -10.50 0.50 22.40
N SER A 306 -10.07 -0.21 21.36
CA SER A 306 -8.67 -0.20 20.92
C SER A 306 -8.31 1.16 20.31
N GLU A 307 -7.21 1.77 20.75
CA GLU A 307 -6.73 3.07 20.23
C GLU A 307 -5.72 2.91 19.09
N ALA A 308 -4.96 1.82 19.11
CA ALA A 308 -4.05 1.41 18.05
C ALA A 308 -3.90 -0.10 18.03
N ILE A 309 -3.49 -0.64 16.88
CA ILE A 309 -3.10 -2.04 16.71
C ILE A 309 -1.75 -2.04 16.02
N MET A 310 -0.84 -2.85 16.53
CA MET A 310 0.42 -3.12 15.85
C MET A 310 0.59 -4.62 15.60
N ALA A 311 1.28 -4.96 14.53
CA ALA A 311 1.68 -6.33 14.23
C ALA A 311 3.13 -6.36 13.76
N LEU A 312 3.89 -7.37 14.17
CA LEU A 312 5.19 -7.67 13.57
C LEU A 312 5.00 -8.84 12.61
N VAL A 313 5.01 -8.55 11.32
CA VAL A 313 4.84 -9.54 10.25
C VAL A 313 6.17 -9.89 9.60
N ARG A 314 6.27 -11.08 9.02
CA ARG A 314 7.49 -11.50 8.33
C ARG A 314 7.31 -11.45 6.81
N ASP A 315 7.98 -10.51 6.15
CA ASP A 315 8.01 -10.39 4.68
C ASP A 315 9.38 -10.81 4.13
N LYS A 316 9.54 -12.13 3.88
CA LYS A 316 10.78 -12.73 3.33
C LYS A 316 11.23 -12.11 1.99
N PRO A 317 10.35 -11.81 1.01
CA PRO A 317 10.75 -11.24 -0.27
C PRO A 317 11.06 -9.73 -0.23
N MET A 318 11.44 -9.16 0.92
CA MET A 318 11.87 -7.77 1.04
C MET A 318 13.41 -7.64 1.09
N PRO A 319 14.12 -7.81 -0.06
CA PRO A 319 15.58 -7.92 -0.12
C PRO A 319 16.32 -6.62 0.17
N SER A 320 15.63 -5.47 0.15
CA SER A 320 16.22 -4.15 0.43
C SER A 320 16.45 -3.91 1.92
N LEU A 321 15.94 -4.80 2.78
CA LEU A 321 16.03 -4.66 4.21
C LEU A 321 17.02 -5.63 4.83
N LYS A 322 17.57 -5.14 5.92
CA LYS A 322 18.44 -5.84 6.86
C LYS A 322 17.67 -6.83 7.77
N SER A 323 16.34 -6.71 7.85
CA SER A 323 15.47 -7.67 8.54
C SER A 323 14.26 -8.06 7.68
N SER A 324 13.79 -9.30 7.80
CA SER A 324 12.55 -9.77 7.19
C SER A 324 11.29 -9.41 7.99
N TRP A 325 11.41 -8.79 9.17
CA TRP A 325 10.26 -8.40 9.99
C TRP A 325 9.82 -6.98 9.68
N VAL A 326 8.51 -6.75 9.71
CA VAL A 326 7.87 -5.46 9.46
C VAL A 326 6.84 -5.19 10.55
N LEU A 327 7.06 -4.16 11.35
CA LEU A 327 6.13 -3.55 12.29
C LEU A 327 5.08 -2.76 11.51
N CYS A 328 3.88 -3.29 11.39
CA CYS A 328 2.72 -2.59 10.90
C CYS A 328 1.99 -1.89 12.06
N LEU A 329 1.54 -0.66 11.86
CA LEU A 329 0.78 0.09 12.86
C LEU A 329 -0.47 0.72 12.24
N ALA A 330 -1.62 0.46 12.86
CA ALA A 330 -2.87 1.18 12.66
C ALA A 330 -3.17 1.99 13.93
N GLY A 331 -3.21 3.31 13.85
CA GLY A 331 -3.36 4.19 15.01
C GLY A 331 -3.69 5.63 14.63
N ALA A 332 -4.05 6.43 15.64
CA ALA A 332 -4.60 7.77 15.46
C ALA A 332 -3.57 8.92 15.49
N ASN A 333 -2.47 8.75 16.24
CA ASN A 333 -1.58 9.85 16.57
C ASN A 333 -0.11 9.42 16.70
N GLU A 334 0.78 10.41 16.79
CA GLU A 334 2.23 10.21 16.89
C GLU A 334 2.65 9.48 18.18
N THR A 335 1.90 9.65 19.28
CA THR A 335 2.18 8.95 20.54
C THR A 335 2.00 7.44 20.37
N HIS A 336 0.99 6.99 19.61
CA HIS A 336 0.80 5.57 19.31
C HIS A 336 1.98 5.01 18.51
N LEU A 337 2.56 5.81 17.60
CA LEU A 337 3.76 5.41 16.87
C LEU A 337 4.97 5.26 17.79
N TYR A 338 5.25 6.26 18.63
CA TYR A 338 6.33 6.16 19.60
C TYR A 338 6.14 4.98 20.56
N ALA A 339 4.90 4.72 21.00
CA ALA A 339 4.57 3.60 21.86
C ALA A 339 4.79 2.25 21.17
N ALA A 340 4.41 2.13 19.89
CA ALA A 340 4.60 0.92 19.10
C ALA A 340 6.10 0.66 18.84
N LEU A 341 6.85 1.69 18.46
CA LEU A 341 8.31 1.61 18.28
C LEU A 341 9.02 1.20 19.56
N TRP A 342 8.64 1.82 20.68
CA TRP A 342 9.17 1.50 21.99
C TRP A 342 8.88 0.04 22.36
N HIS A 343 7.62 -0.39 22.25
CA HIS A 343 7.22 -1.73 22.62
C HIS A 343 7.89 -2.78 21.72
N ALA A 344 7.94 -2.56 20.41
CA ALA A 344 8.60 -3.49 19.50
C ALA A 344 10.12 -3.60 19.77
N CYS A 345 10.80 -2.51 20.14
CA CYS A 345 12.23 -2.55 20.47
C CYS A 345 12.53 -3.17 21.84
N PHE A 346 11.80 -2.77 22.89
CA PHE A 346 12.20 -3.02 24.27
C PHE A 346 11.31 -4.01 25.03
N SER A 347 10.22 -4.51 24.42
CA SER A 347 9.41 -5.57 25.03
C SER A 347 10.17 -6.89 25.02
N LYS A 348 10.57 -7.35 26.22
CA LYS A 348 11.22 -8.65 26.41
C LYS A 348 10.45 -9.79 25.74
N ARG A 349 9.12 -9.78 25.87
CA ARG A 349 8.24 -10.77 25.25
C ARG A 349 8.39 -10.80 23.74
N ILE A 350 8.35 -9.63 23.07
CA ILE A 350 8.53 -9.57 21.62
C ILE A 350 9.89 -10.10 21.22
N GLN A 351 10.95 -9.69 21.92
CA GLN A 351 12.31 -10.12 21.60
C GLN A 351 12.46 -11.65 21.73
N GLU A 352 11.92 -12.25 22.80
CA GLU A 352 11.91 -13.69 23.00
C GLU A 352 11.09 -14.42 21.92
N THR A 353 9.89 -13.94 21.61
CA THR A 353 9.03 -14.55 20.58
C THR A 353 9.68 -14.51 19.19
N LEU A 354 10.28 -13.37 18.83
CA LEU A 354 10.96 -13.20 17.57
C LEU A 354 12.19 -14.13 17.47
N LEU A 355 12.96 -14.27 18.56
CA LEU A 355 14.10 -15.19 18.62
C LEU A 355 13.65 -16.64 18.44
N GLN A 356 12.62 -17.06 19.17
CA GLN A 356 12.02 -18.40 19.04
C GLN A 356 11.56 -18.68 17.60
N HIS A 357 10.91 -17.72 16.94
CA HIS A 357 10.49 -17.87 15.54
C HIS A 357 11.68 -18.07 14.59
N ASN A 358 12.73 -17.27 14.76
CA ASN A 358 13.93 -17.39 13.95
C ASN A 358 14.60 -18.76 14.14
N THR A 359 14.72 -19.25 15.38
CA THR A 359 15.27 -20.59 15.67
C THR A 359 14.42 -21.69 15.03
N LEU A 360 13.10 -21.64 15.17
CA LEU A 360 12.18 -22.63 14.59
C LEU A 360 12.28 -22.66 13.06
N THR A 361 12.43 -21.50 12.42
CA THR A 361 12.51 -21.42 10.95
C THR A 361 13.90 -21.73 10.39
N ALA A 362 14.96 -21.49 11.16
CA ALA A 362 16.32 -21.93 10.84
C ALA A 362 16.42 -23.46 10.86
N ASN A 363 15.87 -24.11 11.88
CA ASN A 363 15.88 -25.58 12.00
C ASN A 363 15.12 -26.29 10.86
N VAL A 364 14.14 -25.64 10.24
CA VAL A 364 13.43 -26.16 9.05
C VAL A 364 14.26 -25.99 7.77
N SER A 365 15.25 -25.10 7.78
CA SER A 365 16.07 -24.74 6.61
C SER A 365 17.48 -25.36 6.63
N GLU A 366 17.94 -25.88 7.77
CA GLU A 366 19.29 -26.42 8.02
C GLU A 366 19.53 -27.86 7.52
N GLU A 367 18.95 -28.27 6.39
CA GLU A 367 19.56 -29.34 5.58
C GLU A 367 20.76 -28.85 4.73
N LYS A 368 21.14 -27.57 4.83
CA LYS A 368 22.39 -27.05 4.27
C LYS A 368 23.09 -26.14 5.27
N GLY A 369 24.13 -26.68 5.88
CA GLY A 369 24.73 -26.17 7.11
C GLY A 369 25.51 -24.85 7.02
N GLY A 370 25.85 -24.39 8.23
CA GLY A 370 26.72 -23.25 8.50
C GLY A 370 26.17 -22.45 9.67
N GLY A 371 26.32 -23.01 10.88
CA GLY A 371 25.96 -22.34 12.13
C GLY A 371 26.88 -21.16 12.42
N ASP A 372 26.26 -20.06 12.83
CA ASP A 372 26.67 -19.23 13.96
C ASP A 372 25.46 -18.37 14.37
N GLU A 373 25.17 -18.39 15.68
CA GLU A 373 23.98 -17.84 16.32
C GLU A 373 23.99 -16.30 16.36
N GLU A 374 22.86 -15.68 16.01
CA GLU A 374 22.61 -14.25 16.27
C GLU A 374 21.35 -14.04 17.11
N SER A 375 21.53 -13.33 18.23
CA SER A 375 20.57 -13.15 19.32
C SER A 375 19.77 -11.84 19.26
N ALA A 376 19.58 -11.23 18.08
CA ALA A 376 18.84 -9.97 18.00
C ALA A 376 17.93 -9.94 16.76
N VAL A 377 16.64 -9.72 16.98
CA VAL A 377 15.65 -9.69 15.90
C VAL A 377 15.27 -8.26 15.55
N GLY A 378 15.76 -7.78 14.41
CA GLY A 378 15.37 -6.49 13.87
C GLY A 378 13.99 -6.51 13.23
N PHE A 379 13.39 -5.34 13.03
CA PHE A 379 12.16 -5.16 12.25
C PHE A 379 12.15 -3.79 11.57
N MET A 380 11.51 -3.68 10.40
CA MET A 380 11.19 -2.42 9.71
C MET A 380 9.92 -1.82 10.30
N VAL A 381 9.71 -0.51 10.18
CA VAL A 381 8.47 0.15 10.59
C VAL A 381 7.67 0.52 9.34
N ALA A 382 6.49 -0.07 9.17
CA ALA A 382 5.44 0.31 8.23
C ALA A 382 4.30 1.00 8.99
N ILE A 383 4.07 2.28 8.70
CA ILE A 383 3.14 3.13 9.44
C ILE A 383 1.98 3.47 8.52
N ASP A 384 0.73 3.37 9.01
CA ASP A 384 -0.42 3.94 8.29
C ASP A 384 -0.22 5.46 8.10
N GLY A 385 -0.27 5.92 6.84
CA GLY A 385 0.16 7.25 6.40
C GLY A 385 -0.51 8.44 7.09
N ARG A 386 -1.61 8.26 7.85
CA ARG A 386 -2.22 9.32 8.67
C ARG A 386 -1.39 9.71 9.88
N ILE A 387 -0.70 8.73 10.48
CA ILE A 387 0.17 8.99 11.63
C ILE A 387 1.41 9.79 11.18
N ILE A 388 1.69 9.80 9.87
CA ILE A 388 2.73 10.60 9.23
C ILE A 388 2.12 11.82 8.51
N SER A 389 1.19 12.53 9.15
CA SER A 389 1.30 13.99 9.11
C SER A 389 2.44 14.38 10.06
N LEU A 390 3.67 13.99 9.72
CA LEU A 390 4.87 14.54 10.35
C LEU A 390 4.89 16.02 9.98
N LYS A 391 4.13 16.82 10.72
CA LYS A 391 4.42 18.23 10.85
C LYS A 391 5.62 18.28 11.78
N THR A 392 6.81 18.45 11.21
CA THR A 392 7.99 18.94 11.92
C THR A 392 8.26 18.19 13.23
N GLY A 393 8.72 16.94 13.12
CA GLY A 393 9.02 16.09 14.26
C GLY A 393 10.41 15.45 14.17
N VAL A 394 10.90 14.94 15.30
CA VAL A 394 12.25 14.35 15.40
C VAL A 394 12.41 13.08 14.54
N LEU A 395 11.31 12.35 14.30
CA LEU A 395 11.26 11.24 13.37
C LEU A 395 11.53 11.66 11.91
N GLU A 396 10.99 12.79 11.45
CA GLU A 396 11.18 13.27 10.07
C GLU A 396 12.65 13.58 9.79
N ALA A 397 13.36 14.14 10.78
CA ALA A 397 14.79 14.42 10.69
C ALA A 397 15.65 13.15 10.61
N LYS A 398 15.15 12.01 11.13
CA LYS A 398 15.87 10.73 11.16
C LYS A 398 15.49 9.78 10.02
N PHE A 399 14.28 9.94 9.48
CA PHE A 399 13.75 9.18 8.36
C PHE A 399 13.40 10.14 7.22
N PRO A 400 14.38 10.56 6.39
CA PRO A 400 14.10 11.50 5.33
C PRO A 400 13.02 10.93 4.43
N LEU A 401 11.90 11.65 4.41
CA LEU A 401 10.76 11.33 3.59
C LEU A 401 11.11 11.67 2.14
N LEU A 402 10.55 10.92 1.20
CA LEU A 402 10.49 11.36 -0.17
C LEU A 402 9.82 12.73 -0.22
N GLU A 403 10.38 13.63 -1.02
CA GLU A 403 9.74 14.91 -1.34
C GLU A 403 8.35 14.69 -1.95
N GLU A 404 8.20 13.58 -2.67
CA GLU A 404 6.97 13.20 -3.33
C GLU A 404 6.06 12.35 -2.43
N ALA A 405 4.96 12.96 -1.98
CA ALA A 405 3.91 12.25 -1.26
C ALA A 405 3.04 11.42 -2.21
N THR A 406 2.58 10.26 -1.74
CA THR A 406 1.58 9.43 -2.41
C THR A 406 0.18 9.81 -1.94
N MET A 407 -0.67 10.20 -2.87
CA MET A 407 -2.07 10.57 -2.65
C MET A 407 -2.95 9.33 -2.77
N VAL A 408 -3.81 9.07 -1.79
CA VAL A 408 -4.72 7.93 -1.77
C VAL A 408 -6.13 8.41 -2.07
N TYR A 409 -6.78 7.75 -3.03
CA TYR A 409 -8.15 8.01 -3.44
C TYR A 409 -9.02 6.82 -3.06
N SER A 410 -10.28 7.08 -2.73
CA SER A 410 -11.25 6.02 -2.52
C SER A 410 -12.65 6.42 -2.91
N THR A 411 -13.47 5.43 -3.26
CA THR A 411 -14.91 5.60 -3.49
C THR A 411 -15.67 4.44 -2.84
N PRO A 412 -16.79 4.69 -2.14
CA PRO A 412 -17.67 3.63 -1.70
C PRO A 412 -18.40 3.01 -2.91
N VAL A 413 -18.64 1.70 -2.82
CA VAL A 413 -19.46 0.96 -3.78
C VAL A 413 -20.78 0.65 -3.06
N SER A 414 -21.63 1.66 -2.95
CA SER A 414 -22.95 1.58 -2.29
C SER A 414 -24.08 1.45 -3.29
#